data_AF-A0A0M3HHJ2-F1
#
_entry.id   AF-A0A0M3HHJ2-F1
#
_cell.length_a   1.000
_cell.length_b   1.000
_cell.length_c   1.000
_cell.angle_alpha   90.00
_cell.angle_beta   90.00
_cell.angle_gamma   90.00
#
_symmetry.space_group_name_H-M   'P 1'
#
loop_
_entity.id
_entity.type
_entity.pdbx_description
1 polymer ?
#
loop_
_entity_poly.entity_id
_entity_poly.type
_entity_poly.pdbx_seq_one_letter_code
_entity_poly.pdbx_strand_id
1 'polypeptide(L)'
;MEALKNAISESGASTIALSVQPQGDDIEAWLQSRAHDKYIDSFTHLVIDRLRNLISSIAAPPAPSISASMIAKKEDDLHVEFATSQMPNKWIERQKVDTKVQSWLSDNIKSAYIHINGGDASGKTALICRLRSLLQQKDCYVITR
;
A
#
# COMPACT_ATOMS: atom_id res chain seq x y z
N MET A 1 -16.69 -20.11 -45.08
CA MET A 1 -17.44 -19.67 -43.88
C MET A 1 -17.23 -20.62 -42.69
N GLU A 2 -17.18 -21.94 -42.92
CA GLU A 2 -16.92 -22.94 -41.86
C GLU A 2 -15.52 -22.82 -41.22
N ALA A 3 -14.48 -22.55 -42.01
CA ALA A 3 -13.11 -22.39 -41.48
C ALA A 3 -13.01 -21.23 -40.45
N LEU A 4 -13.76 -20.15 -40.65
CA LEU A 4 -13.80 -19.01 -39.72
C LEU A 4 -14.57 -19.37 -38.44
N LYS A 5 -15.69 -20.09 -38.57
CA LYS A 5 -16.45 -20.60 -37.41
C LYS A 5 -15.62 -21.55 -36.54
N ASN A 6 -14.83 -22.42 -37.17
CA ASN A 6 -13.99 -23.37 -36.46
C ASN A 6 -12.83 -22.67 -35.74
N ALA A 7 -12.16 -21.73 -36.40
CA ALA A 7 -11.10 -20.94 -35.79
C ALA A 7 -11.57 -20.10 -34.58
N ILE A 8 -12.79 -19.57 -34.64
CA ILE A 8 -13.39 -18.82 -33.51
C ILE A 8 -13.72 -19.77 -32.34
N SER A 9 -14.27 -20.95 -32.64
CA SER A 9 -14.66 -21.94 -31.63
C SER A 9 -13.47 -22.53 -30.85
N GLU A 10 -12.30 -22.63 -31.48
CA GLU A 10 -11.07 -23.18 -30.87
C GLU A 10 -10.29 -22.15 -30.02
N SER A 11 -10.54 -20.85 -30.19
CA SER A 11 -9.73 -19.78 -29.59
C SER A 11 -10.06 -19.44 -28.13
N GLY A 12 -11.09 -20.07 -27.54
CA GLY A 12 -11.62 -19.68 -26.22
C GLY A 12 -12.17 -18.25 -26.18
N ALA A 13 -12.27 -17.57 -27.33
CA ALA A 13 -12.74 -16.21 -27.43
C ALA A 13 -14.26 -16.17 -27.18
N SER A 14 -14.65 -15.27 -26.28
CA SER A 14 -16.05 -14.98 -26.01
C SER A 14 -16.64 -14.15 -27.16
N THR A 15 -17.47 -14.75 -28.02
CA THR A 15 -18.08 -14.03 -29.15
C THR A 15 -19.22 -13.12 -28.67
N ILE A 16 -19.28 -11.90 -29.19
CA ILE A 16 -20.47 -11.04 -29.17
C ILE A 16 -21.13 -11.21 -30.53
N ALA A 17 -22.22 -11.95 -30.59
CA ALA A 17 -23.03 -12.07 -31.78
C ALA A 17 -24.29 -11.21 -31.61
N LEU A 18 -24.45 -10.22 -32.48
CA LEU A 18 -25.71 -9.50 -32.62
C LEU A 18 -26.34 -9.91 -33.94
N SER A 19 -27.53 -10.50 -33.86
CA SER A 19 -28.34 -10.78 -35.03
C SER A 19 -29.05 -9.50 -35.44
N VAL A 20 -28.61 -8.90 -36.54
CA VAL A 20 -29.33 -7.81 -37.20
C VAL A 20 -30.07 -8.39 -38.38
N GLN A 21 -31.38 -8.17 -38.44
CA GLN A 21 -32.17 -8.33 -39.65
C GLN A 21 -32.47 -6.93 -40.18
N PRO A 22 -31.69 -6.43 -41.16
CA PRO A 22 -32.08 -5.20 -41.84
C PRO A 22 -33.45 -5.42 -42.49
N GLN A 23 -34.34 -4.43 -42.37
CA GLN A 23 -35.63 -4.44 -43.08
C GLN A 23 -35.36 -4.13 -44.55
N GLY A 24 -34.96 -5.14 -45.32
CA GLY A 24 -34.68 -5.06 -46.75
C GLY A 24 -33.24 -5.39 -47.13
N ASP A 25 -33.05 -5.68 -48.42
CA ASP A 25 -31.75 -6.09 -49.00
C ASP A 25 -30.82 -4.91 -49.31
N ASP A 26 -31.28 -3.67 -49.11
CA ASP A 26 -30.52 -2.45 -49.37
C ASP A 26 -29.72 -2.02 -48.12
N ILE A 27 -28.46 -2.43 -48.09
CA ILE A 27 -27.50 -2.14 -47.03
C ILE A 27 -27.17 -0.63 -47.00
N GLU A 28 -27.11 0.05 -48.15
CA GLU A 28 -26.77 1.48 -48.20
C GLU A 28 -27.88 2.33 -47.56
N ALA A 29 -29.13 1.99 -47.84
CA ALA A 29 -30.28 2.61 -47.18
C ALA A 29 -30.32 2.31 -45.68
N TRP A 30 -29.94 1.09 -45.26
CA TRP A 30 -29.89 0.72 -43.85
C TRP A 30 -28.81 1.50 -43.09
N LEU A 31 -27.60 1.68 -43.66
CA LEU A 31 -26.51 2.44 -43.04
C LEU A 31 -26.88 3.90 -42.76
N GLN A 32 -27.78 4.47 -43.56
CA GLN A 32 -28.29 5.84 -43.38
C GLN A 32 -29.53 5.90 -42.46
N SER A 33 -29.97 4.76 -41.92
CA SER A 33 -31.19 4.67 -41.11
C SER A 33 -30.92 4.86 -39.63
N ARG A 34 -31.94 5.36 -38.89
CA ARG A 34 -31.91 5.39 -37.43
C ARG A 34 -31.81 4.00 -36.78
N ALA A 35 -32.14 2.94 -37.51
CA ALA A 35 -32.00 1.58 -37.03
C ALA A 35 -30.54 1.14 -36.96
N HIS A 36 -29.70 1.62 -37.90
CA HIS A 36 -28.25 1.44 -37.85
C HIS A 36 -27.64 2.20 -36.67
N ASP A 37 -28.01 3.45 -36.44
CA ASP A 37 -27.49 4.23 -35.30
C ASP A 37 -27.79 3.54 -33.96
N LYS A 38 -29.03 3.09 -33.76
CA LYS A 38 -29.43 2.32 -32.57
C LYS A 38 -28.68 1.00 -32.42
N TYR A 39 -28.35 0.36 -33.53
CA TYR A 39 -27.55 -0.86 -33.53
C TYR A 39 -26.12 -0.58 -33.05
N ILE A 40 -25.48 0.49 -33.56
CA ILE A 40 -24.13 0.89 -33.14
C ILE A 40 -24.10 1.24 -31.65
N ASP A 41 -25.09 1.98 -31.15
CA ASP A 41 -25.19 2.31 -29.72
C ASP A 41 -25.33 1.04 -28.86
N SER A 42 -26.23 0.14 -29.27
CA SER A 42 -26.48 -1.13 -28.55
C SER A 42 -25.23 -2.02 -28.54
N PHE A 43 -24.53 -2.11 -29.67
CA PHE A 43 -23.28 -2.85 -29.78
C PHE A 43 -22.19 -2.25 -28.88
N THR A 44 -22.03 -0.93 -28.91
CA THR A 44 -21.04 -0.22 -28.10
C THR A 44 -21.27 -0.44 -26.61
N HIS A 45 -22.52 -0.34 -26.14
CA HIS A 45 -22.86 -0.63 -24.75
C HIS A 45 -22.50 -2.06 -24.33
N LEU A 46 -22.86 -3.05 -25.15
CA LEU A 46 -22.58 -4.46 -24.85
C LEU A 46 -21.07 -4.76 -24.81
N VAL A 47 -20.29 -4.14 -25.70
CA VAL A 47 -18.82 -4.27 -25.70
C VAL A 47 -18.23 -3.65 -24.43
N ILE A 48 -18.65 -2.43 -24.07
CA ILE A 48 -18.16 -1.73 -22.88
C ILE A 48 -18.46 -2.52 -21.61
N ASP A 49 -19.70 -3.00 -21.45
CA ASP A 49 -20.09 -3.75 -20.26
C ASP A 49 -19.33 -5.08 -20.15
N ARG A 50 -19.10 -5.77 -21.27
CA ARG A 50 -18.32 -7.01 -21.27
C ARG A 50 -16.85 -6.77 -20.94
N LEU A 51 -16.25 -5.71 -21.47
CA LEU A 51 -14.88 -5.32 -21.13
C LEU A 51 -14.76 -4.94 -19.65
N ARG A 52 -15.73 -4.19 -19.11
CA ARG A 52 -15.75 -3.82 -17.69
C ARG A 52 -15.82 -5.07 -16.81
N ASN A 53 -16.71 -6.01 -17.13
CA ASN A 53 -16.85 -7.26 -16.38
C ASN A 53 -15.60 -8.13 -16.47
N LEU A 54 -14.95 -8.19 -17.65
CA LEU A 54 -13.68 -8.90 -17.82
C LEU A 54 -12.57 -8.28 -16.97
N ILE A 55 -12.42 -6.95 -17.03
CA ILE A 55 -11.45 -6.22 -16.20
C ILE A 55 -11.72 -6.49 -14.72
N SER A 56 -12.97 -6.41 -14.27
CA SER A 56 -13.33 -6.71 -12.87
C SER A 56 -13.05 -8.16 -12.48
N SER A 57 -13.18 -9.12 -13.41
CA SER A 57 -12.91 -10.54 -13.13
C SER A 57 -11.42 -10.89 -13.04
N ILE A 58 -10.56 -10.12 -13.73
CA ILE A 58 -9.09 -10.30 -13.74
C ILE A 58 -8.41 -9.40 -12.70
N ALA A 59 -9.05 -8.29 -12.32
CA ALA A 59 -8.55 -7.41 -11.27
C ALA A 59 -8.41 -8.21 -9.98
N ALA A 60 -7.17 -8.42 -9.55
CA ALA A 60 -6.90 -8.94 -8.22
C ALA A 60 -7.59 -8.02 -7.20
N PRO A 61 -8.22 -8.57 -6.15
CA PRO A 61 -8.71 -7.74 -5.06
C PRO A 61 -7.56 -6.86 -4.57
N PRO A 62 -7.78 -5.56 -4.34
CA PRO A 62 -6.71 -4.69 -3.86
C PRO A 62 -6.11 -5.35 -2.61
N ALA A 63 -4.79 -5.56 -2.63
CA ALA A 63 -4.09 -6.05 -1.45
C ALA A 63 -4.53 -5.19 -0.27
N PRO A 64 -4.84 -5.79 0.90
CA PRO A 64 -5.32 -5.03 2.04
C PRO A 64 -4.35 -3.87 2.26
N SER A 65 -4.85 -2.65 2.13
CA SER A 65 -4.01 -1.46 2.23
C SER A 65 -3.44 -1.42 3.63
N ILE A 66 -2.19 -1.88 3.80
CA ILE A 66 -1.50 -1.72 5.08
C ILE A 66 -1.36 -0.22 5.25
N SER A 67 -2.17 0.34 6.15
CA SER A 67 -2.16 1.77 6.41
C SER A 67 -0.76 2.19 6.90
N ALA A 68 -0.33 3.41 6.55
CA ALA A 68 0.93 3.96 7.04
C ALA A 68 1.01 3.91 8.59
N SER A 69 -0.13 4.08 9.26
CA SER A 69 -0.26 3.91 10.71
C SER A 69 0.07 2.50 11.20
N MET A 70 -0.31 1.45 10.46
CA MET A 70 0.03 0.07 10.83
C MET A 70 1.53 -0.21 10.68
N ILE A 71 2.15 0.35 9.63
CA ILE A 71 3.61 0.23 9.42
C ILE A 71 4.35 0.94 10.55
N ALA A 72 3.99 2.20 10.84
CA ALA A 72 4.61 3.00 11.88
C ALA A 72 4.46 2.34 13.27
N LYS A 73 3.28 1.80 13.57
CA LYS A 73 3.06 1.07 14.83
C LYS A 73 3.95 -0.16 14.93
N LYS A 74 4.03 -0.97 13.86
CA LYS A 74 4.87 -2.16 13.84
C LYS A 74 6.36 -1.82 13.98
N GLU A 75 6.81 -0.74 13.34
CA GLU A 75 8.18 -0.24 13.48
C GLU A 75 8.46 0.20 14.93
N ASP A 76 7.55 0.95 15.55
CA ASP A 76 7.70 1.35 16.94
C ASP A 76 7.73 0.14 17.90
N ASP A 77 6.81 -0.82 17.71
CA ASP A 77 6.76 -2.07 18.49
C ASP A 77 8.11 -2.82 18.45
N LEU A 78 8.72 -2.92 17.26
CA LEU A 78 10.05 -3.55 17.09
C LEU A 78 11.15 -2.79 17.83
N HIS A 79 11.13 -1.46 17.80
CA HIS A 79 12.11 -0.67 18.55
C HIS A 79 11.92 -0.76 20.06
N VAL A 80 10.68 -0.87 20.54
CA VAL A 80 10.37 -1.11 21.96
C VAL A 80 10.89 -2.49 22.40
N GLU A 81 10.58 -3.53 21.63
CA GLU A 81 11.02 -4.90 21.91
C GLU A 81 12.55 -4.98 21.95
N PHE A 82 13.21 -4.41 20.95
CA PHE A 82 14.67 -4.38 20.90
C PHE A 82 15.27 -3.64 22.10
N ALA A 83 14.80 -2.42 22.40
CA ALA A 83 15.32 -1.65 23.52
C ALA A 83 15.14 -2.36 24.85
N THR A 84 14.01 -3.05 25.04
CA THR A 84 13.74 -3.87 26.22
C THR A 84 14.71 -5.04 26.32
N SER A 85 14.98 -5.73 25.20
CA SER A 85 15.93 -6.87 25.16
C SER A 85 17.39 -6.46 25.43
N GLN A 86 17.75 -5.22 25.07
CA GLN A 86 19.12 -4.70 25.18
C GLN A 86 19.35 -3.87 26.44
N MET A 87 18.37 -3.80 27.35
CA MET A 87 18.52 -3.07 28.59
C MET A 87 19.62 -3.71 29.46
N PRO A 88 20.62 -2.95 29.92
CA PRO A 88 21.66 -3.49 30.76
C PRO A 88 21.09 -3.87 32.14
N ASN A 89 21.39 -5.08 32.61
CA ASN A 89 21.00 -5.57 33.94
C ASN A 89 21.49 -4.66 35.07
N LYS A 90 22.63 -3.99 34.86
CA LYS A 90 23.18 -3.00 35.78
C LYS A 90 23.67 -1.79 34.98
N TRP A 91 23.17 -0.61 35.33
CA TRP A 91 23.69 0.64 34.79
C TRP A 91 25.05 0.96 35.42
N ILE A 92 26.04 1.25 34.59
CA ILE A 92 27.35 1.74 35.04
C ILE A 92 27.32 3.25 34.95
N GLU A 93 27.32 3.92 36.09
CA GLU A 93 27.28 5.37 36.16
C GLU A 93 28.51 6.00 35.51
N ARG A 94 28.23 7.03 34.71
CA ARG A 94 29.19 7.86 33.99
C ARG A 94 28.76 9.29 34.21
N GLN A 95 29.23 9.91 35.30
CA GLN A 95 28.76 11.22 35.77
C GLN A 95 28.51 12.26 34.67
N LYS A 96 29.44 12.44 33.73
CA LYS A 96 29.29 13.40 32.62
C LYS A 96 28.15 13.04 31.66
N VAL A 97 28.01 11.76 31.33
CA VAL A 97 26.95 11.25 30.44
C VAL A 97 25.61 11.31 31.15
N ASP A 98 25.54 10.84 32.39
CA ASP A 98 24.30 10.80 33.17
C ASP A 98 23.76 12.21 33.41
N THR A 99 24.63 13.18 33.71
CA THR A 99 24.24 14.60 33.84
C THR A 99 23.63 15.13 32.54
N LYS A 100 24.21 14.75 31.39
CA LYS A 100 23.69 15.17 30.08
C LYS A 100 22.34 14.53 29.76
N VAL A 101 22.18 13.24 30.09
CA VAL A 101 20.90 12.52 29.97
C VAL A 101 19.83 13.22 30.80
N GLN A 102 20.11 13.53 32.07
CA GLN A 102 19.15 14.26 32.92
C GLN A 102 18.79 15.63 32.34
N SER A 103 19.74 16.33 31.71
CA SER A 103 19.45 17.60 31.05
C SER A 103 18.48 17.45 29.88
N TRP A 104 18.54 16.34 29.13
CA TRP A 104 17.60 16.03 28.05
C TRP A 104 16.22 15.61 28.54
N LEU A 105 16.13 15.07 29.75
CA LEU A 105 14.89 14.69 30.41
C LEU A 105 14.22 15.86 31.15
N SER A 106 14.77 17.07 31.08
CA SER A 106 14.17 18.26 31.71
C SER A 106 12.79 18.55 31.11
N ASP A 107 11.80 18.85 31.97
CA ASP A 107 10.43 19.16 31.54
C ASP A 107 10.33 20.44 30.69
N ASN A 108 11.39 21.23 30.64
CA ASN A 108 11.50 22.40 29.76
C ASN A 108 11.70 22.02 28.28
N ILE A 109 12.06 20.77 27.98
CA ILE A 109 12.31 20.28 26.62
C ILE A 109 11.06 19.56 26.10
N LYS A 110 10.36 20.19 25.15
CA LYS A 110 9.18 19.59 24.50
C LYS A 110 9.52 18.57 23.41
N SER A 111 10.66 18.75 22.75
CA SER A 111 11.14 17.89 21.67
C SER A 111 12.63 18.09 21.47
N ALA A 112 13.36 17.02 21.19
CA ALA A 112 14.79 17.10 20.89
C ALA A 112 15.21 16.06 19.86
N TYR A 113 16.19 16.43 19.02
CA TYR A 113 16.95 15.47 18.23
C TYR A 113 18.31 15.25 18.91
N ILE A 114 18.60 14.01 19.27
CA ILE A 114 19.80 13.66 20.03
C ILE A 114 20.65 12.74 19.18
N HIS A 115 21.86 13.18 18.84
CA HIS A 115 22.85 12.39 18.13
C HIS A 115 23.97 11.98 19.08
N ILE A 116 24.19 10.68 19.24
CA ILE A 116 25.18 10.11 20.17
C ILE A 116 26.36 9.56 19.36
N ASN A 117 27.51 10.21 19.47
CA ASN A 117 28.75 9.83 18.80
C ASN A 117 29.70 9.09 19.73
N GLY A 118 30.46 8.14 19.19
CA GLY A 118 31.48 7.38 19.91
C GLY A 118 31.97 6.19 19.10
N GLY A 119 33.14 5.64 19.46
CA GLY A 119 33.71 4.46 18.79
C GLY A 119 32.89 3.19 18.99
N ASP A 120 33.31 2.11 18.33
CA ASP A 120 32.68 0.80 18.50
C ASP A 120 32.77 0.32 19.95
N ALA A 121 31.76 -0.43 20.39
CA ALA A 121 31.62 -0.92 21.77
C ALA A 121 31.66 0.16 22.89
N SER A 122 31.51 1.46 22.58
CA SER A 122 31.49 2.54 23.60
C SER A 122 30.22 2.60 24.47
N GLY A 123 29.24 1.72 24.20
CA GLY A 123 27.98 1.65 24.94
C GLY A 123 26.88 2.61 24.45
N LYS A 124 27.00 3.13 23.22
CA LYS A 124 25.97 4.00 22.60
C LYS A 124 24.60 3.33 22.58
N THR A 125 24.54 2.05 22.17
CA THR A 125 23.29 1.28 22.11
C THR A 125 22.64 1.16 23.49
N ALA A 126 23.44 0.84 24.53
CA ALA A 126 22.93 0.76 25.91
C ALA A 126 22.42 2.11 26.41
N LEU A 127 23.10 3.22 26.06
CA LEU A 127 22.66 4.56 26.39
C LEU A 127 21.35 4.94 25.70
N ILE A 128 21.19 4.61 24.41
CA ILE A 128 19.97 4.84 23.64
C ILE A 128 18.80 4.05 24.23
N CYS A 129 19.01 2.76 24.55
CA CYS A 129 17.96 1.92 25.14
C CYS A 129 17.55 2.45 26.53
N ARG A 130 18.53 2.88 27.34
CA ARG A 130 18.26 3.52 28.64
C ARG A 130 17.47 4.82 28.50
N LEU A 131 17.87 5.68 27.57
CA LEU A 131 17.19 6.95 27.31
C LEU A 131 15.74 6.73 26.84
N ARG A 132 15.51 5.77 25.93
CA ARG A 132 14.17 5.38 25.49
C ARG A 132 13.30 4.93 26.67
N SER A 133 13.83 4.06 27.54
CA SER A 133 13.11 3.60 28.74
C SER A 133 12.74 4.76 29.69
N LEU A 134 13.66 5.70 29.92
CA LEU A 134 13.40 6.88 30.77
C LEU A 134 12.37 7.84 30.15
N LEU A 135 12.40 8.02 28.83
CA LEU A 135 11.45 8.86 28.10
C LEU A 135 10.05 8.22 28.04
N GLN A 136 9.96 6.90 27.91
CA GLN A 136 8.68 6.17 27.97
C GLN A 136 8.01 6.32 29.33
N GLN A 137 8.75 6.38 30.44
CA GLN A 137 8.20 6.67 31.77
C GLN A 137 7.59 8.07 31.89
N LYS A 138 7.92 8.98 30.96
CA LYS A 138 7.39 10.34 30.87
C LYS A 138 6.34 10.50 29.75
N ASP A 139 5.80 9.39 29.24
CA ASP A 139 4.83 9.37 28.13
C ASP A 139 5.33 10.12 26.88
N CYS A 140 6.65 10.16 26.67
CA CYS A 140 7.25 10.79 25.50
C CYS A 140 7.20 9.84 24.30
N TYR A 141 6.89 10.39 23.13
CA TYR A 141 7.04 9.68 21.87
C TYR A 141 8.51 9.63 21.44
N VAL A 142 9.06 8.44 21.20
CA VAL A 142 10.50 8.24 20.93
C VAL A 142 10.72 7.49 19.62
N ILE A 143 11.39 8.14 18.67
CA ILE A 143 11.91 7.49 17.46
C ILE A 143 13.40 7.22 17.66
N THR A 144 13.82 5.98 17.41
CA THR A 144 15.24 5.57 17.47
C THR A 144 15.69 5.18 16.07
N ARG A 145 16.82 5.72 15.60
CA ARG A 145 17.43 5.44 14.30
C ARG A 145 18.92 5.18 14.46
#